data_AF-A0A952MB77-F1
#
_entry.id   AF-A0A952MB77-F1
#
_cell.length_a   1.000
_cell.length_b   1.000
_cell.length_c   1.000
_cell.angle_alpha   90.00
_cell.angle_beta   90.00
_cell.angle_gamma   90.00
#
_symmetry.space_group_name_H-M   'P 1'
#
loop_
_entity.id
_entity.type
_entity.pdbx_description
1 polymer ?
#
loop_
_entity_poly.entity_id
_entity_poly.type
_entity_poly.pdbx_seq_one_letter_code
_entity_poly.pdbx_strand_id
1 'polypeptide(L)'
;MKQRITTALILIGLISCVSTRQQQTNSILGKWDNKSGQILDFRKDGKAFWIFYTDVKRDTFEIQYRTDFSKKPREIDLTDFKVGPLKGKTLYGIVEFTDKKTIRLDFEPTQENRPREFDQKQTQTYHKIE
;
A
#
# COMPACT_ATOMS: atom_id res chain seq x y z
N MET A 1 -42.81 -35.82 52.63
CA MET A 1 -41.38 -35.50 52.68
C MET A 1 -40.85 -35.32 51.26
N LYS A 2 -40.51 -34.07 50.90
CA LYS A 2 -39.61 -33.57 49.84
C LYS A 2 -39.72 -34.11 48.40
N GLN A 3 -40.43 -33.34 47.58
CA GLN A 3 -40.24 -33.20 46.12
C GLN A 3 -38.79 -32.81 45.80
N ARG A 4 -38.21 -33.36 44.72
CA ARG A 4 -36.99 -32.86 44.09
C ARG A 4 -37.30 -32.51 42.65
N ILE A 5 -37.47 -31.21 42.41
CA ILE A 5 -37.49 -30.60 41.08
C ILE A 5 -36.03 -30.31 40.74
N THR A 6 -35.50 -30.93 39.70
CA THR A 6 -34.16 -30.64 39.18
C THR A 6 -34.31 -29.89 37.87
N THR A 7 -34.15 -28.57 37.96
CA THR A 7 -34.12 -27.62 36.85
C THR A 7 -32.85 -27.85 36.02
N ALA A 8 -33.00 -28.24 34.75
CA ALA A 8 -31.87 -28.29 33.81
C ALA A 8 -31.83 -27.00 32.98
N LEU A 9 -30.65 -26.37 33.00
CA LEU A 9 -30.33 -25.06 32.42
C LEU A 9 -30.66 -24.95 30.92
N ILE A 10 -31.29 -23.84 30.55
CA ILE A 10 -31.46 -23.38 29.17
C ILE A 10 -30.10 -22.88 28.68
N LEU A 11 -29.48 -23.60 27.74
CA LEU A 11 -28.27 -23.20 27.05
C LEU A 11 -28.66 -22.17 25.96
N ILE A 12 -28.54 -20.89 26.28
CA ILE A 12 -28.79 -19.79 25.33
C ILE A 12 -27.61 -19.75 24.35
N GLY A 13 -27.86 -20.22 23.11
CA GLY A 13 -26.93 -20.12 22.00
C GLY A 13 -26.69 -18.66 21.63
N LEU A 14 -25.54 -18.12 22.06
CA LEU A 14 -25.00 -16.88 21.54
C LEU A 14 -24.52 -17.12 20.11
N ILE A 15 -25.43 -16.94 19.15
CA ILE A 15 -25.08 -16.75 17.74
C ILE A 15 -24.38 -15.39 17.68
N SER A 16 -23.09 -15.40 17.99
CA SER A 16 -22.19 -14.29 17.75
C SER A 16 -22.22 -14.04 16.24
N CYS A 17 -22.95 -13.00 15.85
CA CYS A 17 -22.91 -12.43 14.53
C CYS A 17 -21.47 -11.93 14.34
N VAL A 18 -20.57 -12.81 13.90
CA VAL A 18 -19.25 -12.46 13.43
C VAL A 18 -19.51 -11.69 12.16
N SER A 19 -19.68 -10.38 12.32
CA SER A 19 -19.64 -9.43 11.23
C SER A 19 -18.19 -9.48 10.72
N THR A 20 -17.94 -10.41 9.79
CA THR A 20 -16.69 -10.52 9.06
C THR A 20 -16.57 -9.22 8.29
N ARG A 21 -16.00 -8.21 8.93
CA ARG A 21 -15.66 -6.92 8.33
C ARG A 21 -14.66 -7.29 7.23
N GLN A 22 -15.18 -7.45 6.01
CA GLN A 22 -14.40 -7.82 4.85
C GLN A 22 -13.33 -6.74 4.71
N GLN A 23 -12.13 -7.06 5.18
CA GLN A 23 -11.02 -6.13 5.26
C GLN A 23 -10.69 -5.81 3.82
N GLN A 24 -11.19 -4.67 3.33
CA GLN A 24 -10.97 -4.23 1.97
C GLN A 24 -9.46 -4.09 1.81
N THR A 25 -8.84 -5.08 1.17
CA THR A 25 -7.40 -5.10 0.94
C THR A 25 -7.13 -4.04 -0.10
N ASN A 26 -6.87 -2.81 0.35
CA ASN A 26 -6.36 -1.77 -0.51
C ASN A 26 -5.12 -2.33 -1.23
N SER A 27 -5.22 -2.46 -2.55
CA SER A 27 -4.19 -3.07 -3.37
C SER A 27 -3.44 -1.97 -4.10
N ILE A 28 -2.12 -1.97 -3.95
CA ILE A 28 -1.23 -1.05 -4.67
C ILE A 28 -1.19 -1.34 -6.19
N LEU A 29 -1.73 -2.49 -6.61
CA LEU A 29 -1.72 -2.91 -8.01
C LEU A 29 -2.49 -1.93 -8.92
N GLY A 30 -1.93 -1.74 -10.11
CA GLY A 30 -2.45 -0.87 -11.16
C GLY A 30 -1.59 0.36 -11.41
N LYS A 31 -2.12 1.24 -12.26
CA LYS A 31 -1.48 2.48 -12.68
C LYS A 31 -1.91 3.65 -11.81
N TRP A 32 -0.95 4.44 -11.37
CA TRP A 32 -1.14 5.59 -10.50
C TRP A 32 -0.40 6.78 -11.07
N ASP A 33 -1.08 7.90 -11.25
CA ASP A 33 -0.58 9.11 -11.89
C ASP A 33 -0.59 10.27 -10.90
N ASN A 34 0.57 10.92 -10.70
CA ASN A 34 0.67 12.09 -9.82
C ASN A 34 0.25 13.40 -10.50
N LYS A 35 -0.20 13.35 -11.76
CA LYS A 35 -0.57 14.50 -12.60
C LYS A 35 0.54 15.53 -12.78
N SER A 36 1.76 15.15 -12.41
CA SER A 36 2.96 15.99 -12.34
C SER A 36 4.10 15.35 -13.13
N GLY A 37 3.78 14.55 -14.15
CA GLY A 37 4.75 13.95 -15.05
C GLY A 37 5.26 12.58 -14.64
N GLN A 38 4.65 11.89 -13.67
CA GLN A 38 5.03 10.54 -13.29
C GLN A 38 3.84 9.58 -13.16
N ILE A 39 4.00 8.38 -13.72
CA ILE A 39 3.10 7.24 -13.52
C ILE A 39 3.88 6.09 -12.92
N LEU A 40 3.30 5.44 -11.92
CA LEU A 40 3.75 4.16 -11.35
C LEU A 40 2.75 3.06 -11.73
N ASP A 41 3.19 2.01 -12.40
CA ASP A 41 2.38 0.86 -12.79
C ASP A 41 2.81 -0.40 -12.03
N PHE A 42 2.14 -0.71 -10.92
CA PHE A 42 2.49 -1.85 -10.05
C PHE A 42 1.83 -3.15 -10.51
N ARG A 43 2.63 -4.21 -10.71
CA ARG A 43 2.20 -5.51 -11.23
C ARG A 43 2.29 -6.61 -10.18
N LYS A 44 1.51 -7.68 -10.38
CA LYS A 44 1.36 -8.79 -9.41
C LYS A 44 2.65 -9.57 -9.11
N ASP A 45 3.63 -9.49 -9.99
CA ASP A 45 4.90 -10.22 -9.92
C ASP A 45 6.00 -9.46 -9.13
N GLY A 46 5.65 -8.37 -8.45
CA GLY A 46 6.61 -7.54 -7.73
C GLY A 46 7.42 -6.60 -8.65
N LYS A 47 7.01 -6.47 -9.92
CA LYS A 47 7.59 -5.49 -10.85
C LYS A 47 6.72 -4.27 -10.99
N ALA A 48 7.33 -3.14 -11.35
CA ALA A 48 6.61 -1.95 -11.73
C ALA A 48 7.26 -1.23 -12.92
N PHE A 49 6.49 -0.38 -13.58
CA PHE A 49 7.04 0.64 -14.46
C PHE A 49 7.00 2.00 -13.78
N TRP A 50 8.13 2.70 -13.80
CA TRP A 50 8.18 4.12 -13.47
C TRP A 50 8.30 4.91 -14.77
N ILE A 51 7.22 5.61 -15.11
CA ILE A 51 7.07 6.28 -16.38
C ILE A 51 7.14 7.78 -16.12
N PHE A 52 8.12 8.45 -16.72
CA PHE A 52 8.20 9.90 -16.74
C PHE A 52 7.60 10.39 -18.05
N TYR A 53 6.75 11.41 -17.99
CA TYR A 53 6.10 11.96 -19.17
C TYR A 53 6.07 13.48 -19.16
N THR A 54 6.17 14.04 -20.36
CA THR A 54 5.88 15.44 -20.71
C THR A 54 5.00 15.44 -21.97
N ASP A 55 4.64 16.61 -22.48
CA ASP A 55 3.85 16.72 -23.72
C ASP A 55 4.57 16.15 -24.95
N VAL A 56 5.90 16.07 -24.92
CA VAL A 56 6.73 15.71 -26.08
C VAL A 56 7.56 14.45 -25.88
N LYS A 57 7.68 13.94 -24.64
CA LYS A 57 8.55 12.81 -24.33
C LYS A 57 7.92 11.89 -23.29
N ARG A 58 8.19 10.60 -23.44
CA ARG A 58 7.90 9.59 -22.43
C ARG A 58 9.08 8.64 -22.28
N ASP A 59 9.60 8.53 -21.06
CA ASP A 59 10.62 7.56 -20.68
C ASP A 59 10.00 6.52 -19.74
N THR A 60 10.34 5.25 -19.91
CA THR A 60 9.81 4.16 -19.09
C THR A 60 10.95 3.33 -18.52
N PHE A 61 10.95 3.15 -17.21
CA PHE A 61 11.94 2.36 -16.49
C PHE A 61 11.25 1.17 -15.81
N GLU A 62 11.71 -0.05 -16.11
CA GLU A 62 11.32 -1.23 -15.34
C GLU A 62 12.07 -1.21 -14.01
N ILE A 63 11.33 -1.39 -12.92
CA ILE A 63 11.81 -1.45 -11.55
C ILE A 63 11.14 -2.63 -10.83
N GLN A 64 11.62 -2.95 -9.64
CA GLN A 64 10.97 -3.89 -8.74
C GLN A 64 10.41 -3.16 -7.53
N TYR A 65 9.44 -3.77 -6.86
CA TYR A 65 8.88 -3.24 -5.64
C TYR A 65 8.56 -4.33 -4.62
N ARG A 66 8.63 -3.96 -3.35
CA ARG A 66 8.21 -4.79 -2.20
C ARG A 66 7.37 -3.95 -1.27
N THR A 67 6.32 -4.52 -0.69
CA THR A 67 5.47 -3.84 0.28
C THR A 67 5.33 -4.62 1.58
N ASP A 68 5.28 -3.92 2.71
CA ASP A 68 4.85 -4.48 3.99
C ASP A 68 3.70 -3.63 4.56
N PHE A 69 2.47 -4.06 4.28
CA PHE A 69 1.25 -3.39 4.75
C PHE A 69 0.90 -3.71 6.21
N SER A 70 1.67 -4.58 6.88
CA SER A 70 1.49 -4.87 8.30
C SER A 70 2.12 -3.78 9.20
N LYS A 71 3.07 -3.01 8.66
CA LYS A 71 3.76 -1.92 9.33
C LYS A 71 2.89 -0.66 9.45
N LYS A 72 3.27 0.21 10.39
CA LYS A 72 2.72 1.56 10.57
C LYS A 72 3.87 2.57 10.71
N PRO A 73 4.08 3.46 9.73
CA PRO A 73 3.40 3.54 8.43
C PRO A 73 3.62 2.28 7.57
N ARG A 74 2.76 2.05 6.57
CA ARG A 74 2.94 0.91 5.66
C ARG A 74 4.17 1.16 4.79
N GLU A 75 4.97 0.14 4.58
CA GLU A 75 6.24 0.29 3.87
C GLU A 75 6.12 -0.12 2.40
N ILE A 76 6.88 0.56 1.56
CA ILE A 76 7.12 0.22 0.16
C ILE A 76 8.58 0.51 -0.18
N ASP A 77 9.24 -0.42 -0.87
CA ASP A 77 10.60 -0.24 -1.38
C ASP A 77 10.56 -0.32 -2.90
N LEU A 78 11.29 0.56 -3.58
CA LEU A 78 11.53 0.50 -5.03
C LEU A 78 12.99 0.16 -5.28
N THR A 79 13.25 -0.84 -6.11
CA THR A 79 14.59 -1.40 -6.34
C THR A 79 14.83 -1.64 -7.82
N ASP A 80 16.05 -2.14 -8.12
CA ASP A 80 16.44 -2.61 -9.43
C ASP A 80 16.50 -1.54 -10.54
N PHE A 81 16.77 -0.29 -10.15
CA PHE A 81 17.03 0.79 -11.11
C PHE A 81 18.26 0.45 -11.95
N LYS A 82 18.07 0.33 -13.27
CA LYS A 82 19.16 -0.02 -14.21
C LYS A 82 19.92 1.20 -14.76
N VAL A 83 19.31 2.38 -14.69
CA VAL A 83 19.80 3.62 -15.30
C VAL A 83 19.51 4.84 -14.42
N GLY A 84 20.14 5.97 -14.76
CA GLY A 84 19.95 7.24 -14.06
C GLY A 84 20.63 7.31 -12.68
N PRO A 85 20.39 8.40 -11.91
CA PRO A 85 21.04 8.66 -10.62
C PRO A 85 20.75 7.62 -9.53
N LEU A 86 19.68 6.86 -9.70
CA LEU A 86 19.24 5.80 -8.79
C LEU A 86 19.81 4.43 -9.15
N LYS A 87 20.63 4.30 -10.21
CA LYS A 87 21.16 3.01 -10.66
C LYS A 87 21.81 2.24 -9.49
N GLY A 88 21.34 1.00 -9.28
CA GLY A 88 21.82 0.12 -8.21
C GLY A 88 21.41 0.52 -6.78
N LYS A 89 20.59 1.57 -6.62
CA LYS A 89 20.08 2.01 -5.31
C LYS A 89 18.72 1.37 -5.00
N THR A 90 18.28 1.60 -3.76
CA THR A 90 16.91 1.33 -3.31
C THR A 90 16.31 2.64 -2.83
N LEU A 91 15.05 2.90 -3.18
CA LEU A 91 14.25 3.93 -2.52
C LEU A 91 13.40 3.24 -1.44
N TYR A 92 13.60 3.65 -0.20
CA TYR A 92 12.88 3.14 0.96
C TYR A 92 11.77 4.12 1.29
N GLY A 93 10.53 3.66 1.27
CA GLY A 93 9.38 4.55 1.38
C GLY A 93 8.25 4.04 2.24
N ILE A 94 7.26 4.91 2.34
CA ILE A 94 6.00 4.66 3.02
C ILE A 94 4.83 4.94 2.09
N VAL A 95 3.72 4.25 2.32
CA VAL A 95 2.51 4.36 1.50
C VAL A 95 1.26 4.50 2.36
N GLU A 96 0.40 5.43 1.97
CA GLU A 96 -0.93 5.62 2.55
C GLU A 96 -1.97 5.56 1.44
N PHE A 97 -3.06 4.85 1.70
CA PHE A 97 -4.25 4.87 0.86
C PHE A 97 -5.24 5.83 1.49
N THR A 98 -5.34 7.05 0.96
CA THR A 98 -6.32 8.03 1.47
C THR A 98 -7.73 7.64 1.06
N ASP A 99 -7.89 6.97 -0.09
CA ASP A 99 -9.12 6.33 -0.54
C ASP A 99 -8.81 5.16 -1.52
N LYS A 100 -9.82 4.66 -2.26
CA LYS A 100 -9.66 3.53 -3.19
C LYS A 100 -8.88 3.87 -4.48
N LYS A 101 -8.83 5.16 -4.82
CA LYS A 101 -8.28 5.73 -6.05
C LYS A 101 -7.15 6.73 -5.77
N THR A 102 -6.79 6.98 -4.52
CA THR A 102 -5.73 7.92 -4.17
C THR A 102 -4.74 7.30 -3.18
N ILE A 103 -3.45 7.44 -3.49
CA ILE A 103 -2.35 7.06 -2.60
C ILE A 103 -1.40 8.22 -2.38
N ARG A 104 -0.71 8.20 -1.24
CA ARG A 104 0.42 9.08 -0.93
C ARG A 104 1.68 8.22 -0.76
N LEU A 105 2.78 8.70 -1.33
CA LEU A 105 4.08 8.06 -1.29
C LEU A 105 5.14 9.05 -0.84
N ASP A 106 6.08 8.58 -0.02
CA ASP A 106 7.26 9.33 0.41
C ASP A 106 8.44 8.36 0.44
N PHE A 107 9.63 8.78 0.00
CA PHE A 107 10.79 7.92 -0.25
C PHE A 107 12.10 8.61 0.11
N GLU A 108 13.03 7.83 0.67
CA GLU A 108 14.41 8.25 0.94
C GLU A 108 15.41 7.22 0.38
N PRO A 109 16.63 7.61 -0.04
CA PRO A 109 17.57 6.73 -0.73
C PRO A 109 18.39 5.82 0.20
N THR A 110 18.17 5.89 1.52
CA THR A 110 18.86 5.09 2.55
C THR A 110 17.86 4.54 3.56
N GLN A 111 18.06 3.32 4.02
CA GLN A 111 17.12 2.65 4.93
C GLN A 111 17.03 3.38 6.28
N GLU A 112 18.15 3.91 6.76
CA GLU A 112 18.27 4.66 8.02
C GLU A 112 17.36 5.89 8.04
N ASN A 113 17.16 6.49 6.85
CA ASN A 113 16.33 7.68 6.66
C ASN A 113 14.94 7.35 6.14
N ARG A 114 14.50 6.08 6.08
CA ARG A 114 13.13 5.75 5.64
C ARG A 114 12.13 6.68 6.34
N PRO A 115 11.24 7.37 5.61
CA PRO A 115 10.28 8.27 6.23
C PRO A 115 9.45 7.56 7.30
N ARG A 116 9.26 8.21 8.45
CA ARG A 116 8.42 7.70 9.54
C ARG A 116 7.03 8.33 9.54
N GLU A 117 6.90 9.44 8.84
CA GLU A 117 5.71 10.24 8.62
C GLU A 117 5.80 10.89 7.24
N PHE A 118 4.68 11.40 6.75
CA PHE A 118 4.64 12.07 5.45
C PHE A 118 5.05 13.53 5.57
N ASP A 119 6.10 13.93 4.86
CA ASP A 119 6.52 15.33 4.78
C ASP A 119 5.81 16.04 3.61
N GLN A 120 5.20 17.21 3.85
CA GLN A 120 4.42 17.91 2.82
C GLN A 120 5.23 18.33 1.57
N LYS A 121 6.54 18.49 1.70
CA LYS A 121 7.45 18.89 0.60
C LYS A 121 7.93 17.69 -0.22
N GLN A 122 7.99 16.51 0.39
CA GLN A 122 8.51 15.28 -0.26
C GLN A 122 7.39 14.36 -0.74
N THR A 123 6.27 14.35 -0.02
CA THR A 123 5.14 13.46 -0.32
C THR A 123 4.57 13.74 -1.70
N GLN A 124 4.42 12.68 -2.48
CA GLN A 124 3.72 12.71 -3.76
C GLN A 124 2.37 12.01 -3.64
N THR A 125 1.34 12.65 -4.17
CA THR A 125 0.00 12.09 -4.26
C THR A 125 -0.22 11.53 -5.67
N TYR A 126 -0.70 10.30 -5.76
CA TYR A 126 -1.03 9.67 -7.04
C TYR A 126 -2.50 9.24 -7.07
N HIS A 127 -3.07 9.30 -8.27
CA HIS A 127 -4.45 8.93 -8.55
C HIS A 127 -4.50 7.73 -9.50
N LYS A 128 -5.37 6.77 -9.18
CA LYS A 128 -5.54 5.56 -9.97
C LYS A 128 -6.08 5.90 -11.36
N ILE A 129 -5.43 5.36 -12.39
CA ILE A 129 -5.91 5.42 -13.77
C ILE A 129 -6.79 4.19 -14.01
N GLU A 130 -8.02 4.41 -14.46
CA GLU A 130 -8.98 3.36 -14.84
C GLU A 130 -8.58 2.68 -16.15
#